data_AF-A0A522A795-F1
#
_entry.id   AF-A0A522A795-F1
#
_cell.length_a   1.000
_cell.length_b   1.000
_cell.length_c   1.000
_cell.angle_alpha   90.00
_cell.angle_beta   90.00
_cell.angle_gamma   90.00
#
_symmetry.space_group_name_H-M   'P 1'
#
loop_
_entity.id
_entity.type
_entity.pdbx_description
1 polymer ?
#
loop_
_entity_poly.entity_id
_entity_poly.type
_entity_poly.pdbx_seq_one_letter_code
_entity_poly.pdbx_strand_id
1 'polypeptide(L)'
;MKSEELQRKLLAAARANPPSDRVPYAFEKRITALIASHPLPDSAALWARALWRAAVPCLAVMLLLGAWTILPARTDSASTANEDLSQNFEQTLFAAAELNEEAQ
;
A
#
# COMPACT_ATOMS: atom_id res chain seq x y z
N MET A 1 25.61 -18.86 25.77
CA MET A 1 27.02 -19.21 25.47
C MET A 1 27.29 -20.72 25.37
N LYS A 2 26.79 -21.59 26.27
CA LYS A 2 27.06 -23.05 26.21
C LYS A 2 26.45 -23.78 25.00
N SER A 3 25.35 -23.29 24.46
CA SER A 3 24.65 -23.90 23.31
C SER A 3 25.42 -23.77 21.99
N GLU A 4 25.99 -22.61 21.73
CA GLU A 4 26.70 -22.34 20.47
C GLU A 4 28.01 -23.13 20.36
N GLU A 5 28.73 -23.28 21.48
CA GLU A 5 29.96 -24.05 21.50
C GLU A 5 29.71 -25.56 21.30
N LEU A 6 28.59 -26.06 21.85
CA LEU A 6 28.14 -27.43 21.64
C LEU A 6 27.72 -27.67 20.19
N GLN A 7 26.95 -26.74 19.60
CA GLN A 7 26.60 -26.78 18.18
C GLN A 7 27.84 -26.79 17.30
N ARG A 8 28.82 -25.93 17.58
CA ARG A 8 30.06 -25.86 16.80
C ARG A 8 30.85 -27.16 16.85
N LYS A 9 30.94 -27.79 18.03
CA LYS A 9 31.60 -29.10 18.21
C LYS A 9 30.87 -30.23 17.48
N LEU A 10 29.54 -30.27 17.56
CA LEU A 10 28.72 -31.25 16.84
C LEU A 10 28.84 -31.09 15.32
N LEU A 11 28.83 -29.84 14.83
CA LEU A 11 28.98 -29.54 13.41
C LEU A 11 30.37 -29.94 12.89
N ALA A 12 31.42 -29.69 13.68
CA ALA A 12 32.78 -30.09 13.35
C ALA A 12 32.93 -31.62 13.29
N ALA A 13 32.34 -32.34 14.26
CA ALA A 13 32.35 -33.80 14.29
C ALA A 13 31.55 -34.42 13.12
N ALA A 14 30.40 -33.83 12.78
CA ALA A 14 29.59 -34.28 11.65
C ALA A 14 30.30 -34.06 10.30
N ARG A 15 31.01 -32.93 10.13
CA ARG A 15 31.79 -32.65 8.90
C ARG A 15 33.05 -33.49 8.76
N ALA A 16 33.65 -33.90 9.87
CA ALA A 16 34.83 -34.77 9.86
C ALA A 16 34.48 -36.23 9.48
N ASN A 17 33.19 -36.59 9.47
CA ASN A 17 32.73 -37.91 9.05
C ASN A 17 32.44 -37.87 7.53
N PRO A 18 33.15 -38.66 6.70
CA PRO A 18 32.95 -38.65 5.25
C PRO A 18 31.52 -39.09 4.90
N PRO A 19 30.95 -38.61 3.78
CA PRO A 19 29.63 -39.04 3.32
C PRO A 19 29.68 -40.56 3.09
N SER A 20 29.00 -41.29 3.97
CA SER A 20 28.86 -42.73 3.85
C SER A 20 27.77 -43.00 2.82
N ASP A 21 28.08 -43.80 1.81
CA ASP A 21 27.11 -44.31 0.82
C ASP A 21 26.02 -45.20 1.45
N ARG A 22 26.19 -45.52 2.75
CA ARG A 22 25.28 -46.28 3.60
C ARG A 22 24.12 -45.42 4.09
N VAL A 23 23.44 -44.76 3.17
CA VAL A 23 22.21 -44.06 3.48
C VAL A 23 21.08 -45.09 3.53
N PRO A 24 20.23 -45.13 4.57
CA PRO A 24 19.14 -46.09 4.64
C PRO A 24 18.27 -46.02 3.40
N TYR A 25 17.89 -47.19 2.86
CA TYR A 25 17.03 -47.30 1.69
C TYR A 25 15.79 -46.40 1.83
N ALA A 26 15.53 -45.59 0.81
CA ALA A 26 14.47 -44.58 0.74
C ALA A 26 14.65 -43.31 1.60
N PHE A 27 15.80 -43.06 2.23
CA PHE A 27 16.09 -41.77 2.87
C PHE A 27 15.96 -40.61 1.89
N GLU A 28 16.55 -40.70 0.70
CA GLU A 28 16.43 -39.66 -0.30
C GLU A 28 14.99 -39.43 -0.74
N LYS A 29 14.21 -40.52 -0.87
CA LYS A 29 12.77 -40.43 -1.19
C LYS A 29 12.00 -39.71 -0.07
N ARG A 30 12.33 -39.97 1.20
CA ARG A 30 11.70 -39.30 2.35
C ARG A 30 12.08 -37.82 2.44
N ILE A 31 13.36 -37.48 2.25
CA ILE A 31 13.84 -36.10 2.26
C ILE A 31 13.24 -35.31 1.09
N THR A 32 13.27 -35.88 -0.11
CA THR A 32 12.71 -35.25 -1.32
C THR A 32 11.20 -35.04 -1.18
N ALA A 33 10.47 -36.03 -0.64
CA ALA A 33 9.05 -35.89 -0.35
C ALA A 33 8.78 -34.82 0.71
N LEU A 34 9.61 -34.73 1.76
CA LEU A 34 9.46 -33.73 2.80
C LEU A 34 9.71 -32.31 2.27
N ILE A 35 10.75 -32.13 1.44
CA ILE A 35 11.05 -30.85 0.78
C ILE A 35 9.93 -30.47 -0.19
N ALA A 36 9.42 -31.41 -0.97
CA ALA A 36 8.29 -31.19 -1.87
C ALA A 36 6.98 -30.88 -1.12
N SER A 37 6.81 -31.44 0.08
CA SER A 37 5.62 -31.23 0.92
C SER A 37 5.61 -29.89 1.66
N HIS A 38 6.74 -29.17 1.68
CA HIS A 38 6.84 -27.86 2.30
C HIS A 38 6.72 -26.80 1.19
N PRO A 39 5.49 -26.37 0.82
CA PRO A 39 5.36 -25.26 -0.12
C PRO A 39 6.09 -24.07 0.47
N LEU A 40 7.03 -23.54 -0.32
CA LEU A 40 7.78 -22.35 0.03
C LEU A 40 6.76 -21.28 0.42
N PRO A 41 6.89 -20.62 1.59
CA PRO A 41 5.96 -19.57 1.97
C PRO A 41 5.91 -18.56 0.82
N ASP A 42 4.70 -18.30 0.33
CA ASP A 42 4.47 -17.43 -0.81
C ASP A 42 4.83 -16.00 -0.43
N SER A 43 6.12 -15.70 -0.57
CA SER A 43 6.70 -14.38 -0.29
C SER A 43 6.00 -13.30 -1.10
N ALA A 44 5.55 -13.62 -2.32
CA ALA A 44 4.78 -12.70 -3.16
C ALA A 44 3.42 -12.37 -2.53
N ALA A 45 2.72 -13.34 -1.93
CA ALA A 45 1.48 -13.07 -1.20
C ALA A 45 1.70 -12.19 0.04
N LEU A 46 2.83 -12.36 0.73
CA LEU A 46 3.21 -11.54 1.88
C LEU A 46 3.51 -10.09 1.47
N TRP A 47 4.24 -9.91 0.37
CA TRP A 47 4.50 -8.60 -0.23
C TRP A 47 3.22 -7.95 -0.77
N ALA A 48 2.37 -8.70 -1.48
CA ALA A 48 1.10 -8.20 -1.99
C ALA A 48 0.19 -7.72 -0.85
N ARG A 49 0.14 -8.45 0.27
CA ARG A 49 -0.63 -8.07 1.45
C ARG A 49 -0.05 -6.83 2.15
N ALA A 50 1.27 -6.67 2.16
CA ALA A 50 1.92 -5.48 2.65
C ALA A 50 1.61 -4.25 1.77
N LEU A 51 1.69 -4.39 0.43
CA LEU A 51 1.33 -3.34 -0.51
C LEU A 51 -0.15 -2.94 -0.38
N TRP A 52 -1.03 -3.92 -0.19
CA TRP A 52 -2.46 -3.67 -0.03
C TRP A 52 -2.77 -2.79 1.20
N ARG A 53 -2.04 -2.97 2.30
CA ARG A 53 -2.20 -2.14 3.51
C ARG A 53 -1.88 -0.67 3.28
N ALA A 54 -1.02 -0.34 2.30
CA ALA A 54 -0.70 1.04 1.94
C ALA A 54 -1.67 1.63 0.89
N ALA A 55 -2.18 0.79 -0.02
CA ALA A 55 -3.14 1.23 -1.04
C ALA A 55 -4.52 1.57 -0.44
N VAL A 56 -4.98 0.81 0.56
CA VAL A 56 -6.28 1.01 1.23
C VAL A 56 -6.44 2.42 1.82
N PRO A 57 -5.53 2.97 2.64
CA PRO A 57 -5.69 4.32 3.18
C PRO A 57 -5.61 5.39 2.09
N CYS A 58 -4.78 5.21 1.06
CA CYS A 58 -4.71 6.13 -0.08
C CYS A 58 -6.04 6.19 -0.85
N LEU A 59 -6.61 5.03 -1.17
CA LEU A 59 -7.92 4.93 -1.82
C LEU A 59 -9.02 5.50 -0.93
N ALA A 60 -9.00 5.22 0.37
CA ALA A 60 -9.98 5.76 1.32
C ALA A 60 -9.95 7.29 1.37
N VAL A 61 -8.76 7.90 1.43
CA VAL A 61 -8.60 9.36 1.41
C VAL A 61 -9.08 9.95 0.08
N MET A 62 -8.70 9.36 -1.06
CA MET A 62 -9.19 9.78 -2.38
C MET A 62 -10.71 9.73 -2.47
N LEU A 63 -11.32 8.65 -1.99
CA LEU A 63 -12.77 8.45 -2.06
C LEU A 63 -13.50 9.40 -1.09
N LEU A 64 -12.92 9.68 0.07
CA LEU A 64 -13.45 10.64 1.03
C LEU A 64 -13.41 12.08 0.47
N LEU A 65 -12.28 12.49 -0.12
CA LEU A 65 -12.14 13.79 -0.81
C LEU A 65 -13.08 13.87 -2.01
N GLY A 66 -13.12 12.84 -2.83
CA GLY A 66 -14.02 12.74 -3.98
C GLY A 66 -15.48 12.88 -3.54
N ALA A 67 -15.91 12.13 -2.53
CA ALA A 67 -17.23 12.24 -1.95
C ALA A 67 -17.50 13.66 -1.44
N TRP A 68 -16.54 14.30 -0.76
CA TRP A 68 -16.69 15.67 -0.26
C TRP A 68 -16.87 16.70 -1.37
N THR A 69 -16.27 16.49 -2.54
CA THR A 69 -16.43 17.40 -3.70
C THR A 69 -17.74 17.16 -4.46
N ILE A 70 -18.21 15.91 -4.53
CA ILE A 70 -19.39 15.53 -5.31
C ILE A 70 -20.69 15.71 -4.52
N LEU A 71 -20.66 15.51 -3.20
CA LEU A 71 -21.85 15.69 -2.34
C LEU A 71 -22.47 17.10 -2.41
N PRO A 72 -21.73 18.22 -2.29
CA PRO A 72 -22.31 19.57 -2.40
C PRO A 72 -22.74 19.91 -3.84
N ALA A 73 -22.05 19.36 -4.85
CA ALA A 73 -22.44 19.53 -6.26
C ALA A 73 -23.78 18.86 -6.60
N ARG A 74 -24.22 17.88 -5.80
CA ARG A 74 -25.48 17.14 -6.01
C ARG A 74 -26.70 17.78 -5.33
N THR A 75 -26.50 18.78 -4.48
CA THR A 75 -27.54 19.50 -3.74
C THR A 75 -27.51 21.00 -4.06
N ASP A 76 -27.74 21.40 -5.33
CA ASP A 76 -28.02 22.80 -5.72
C ASP A 76 -26.83 23.79 -5.84
N SER A 77 -25.57 23.38 -5.59
CA SER A 77 -24.46 24.35 -5.55
C SER A 77 -23.88 24.76 -6.92
N ALA A 78 -24.04 23.96 -7.98
CA ALA A 78 -23.43 24.27 -9.28
C ALA A 78 -24.13 25.44 -10.02
N SER A 79 -25.46 25.57 -9.89
CA SER A 79 -26.21 26.72 -10.43
C SER A 79 -26.07 27.94 -9.52
N THR A 80 -26.16 27.76 -8.20
CA THR A 80 -26.08 28.85 -7.22
C THR A 80 -24.70 29.53 -7.22
N ALA A 81 -23.59 28.77 -7.36
CA ALA A 81 -22.25 29.35 -7.42
C ALA A 81 -21.98 30.15 -8.71
N ASN A 82 -22.59 29.75 -9.83
CA ASN A 82 -22.44 30.46 -11.11
C ASN A 82 -23.27 31.75 -11.13
N GLU A 83 -24.46 31.70 -10.50
CA GLU A 83 -25.33 32.86 -10.32
C GLU A 83 -24.72 33.88 -9.35
N ASP A 84 -24.11 33.42 -8.26
CA ASP A 84 -23.36 34.28 -7.31
C ASP A 84 -22.14 34.94 -7.98
N LEU A 85 -21.38 34.21 -8.81
CA LEU A 85 -20.26 34.79 -9.56
C LEU A 85 -20.72 35.86 -10.57
N SER A 86 -21.81 35.60 -11.29
CA SER A 86 -22.38 36.55 -12.26
C SER A 86 -22.84 37.83 -11.56
N GLN A 87 -23.54 37.71 -10.43
CA GLN A 87 -24.00 38.85 -9.64
C GLN A 87 -22.83 39.68 -9.07
N ASN A 88 -21.82 39.02 -8.51
CA ASN A 88 -20.62 39.69 -8.01
C ASN A 88 -19.86 40.42 -9.13
N PHE A 89 -19.83 39.85 -10.34
CA PHE A 89 -19.19 40.48 -11.49
C PHE A 89 -19.94 41.72 -11.97
N GLU A 90 -21.27 41.62 -12.12
CA GLU A 90 -22.11 42.77 -12.47
C GLU A 90 -21.99 43.90 -11.44
N GLN A 91 -22.02 43.57 -10.15
CA GLN A 91 -21.88 44.54 -9.07
C GLN A 91 -20.50 45.22 -9.08
N THR A 92 -19.44 44.48 -9.40
CA THR A 92 -18.09 45.04 -9.53
C THR A 92 -17.98 45.98 -10.73
N LEU A 93 -18.63 45.67 -11.85
CA LEU A 93 -18.67 46.55 -13.02
C LEU A 93 -19.43 47.84 -12.76
N PHE A 94 -20.60 47.78 -12.11
CA PHE A 94 -21.36 48.97 -11.75
C PHE A 94 -20.61 49.85 -10.75
N ALA A 95 -19.99 49.25 -9.73
CA ALA A 95 -19.16 49.99 -8.78
C ALA A 95 -17.95 50.65 -9.47
N ALA A 96 -17.31 49.96 -10.42
CA ALA A 96 -16.20 50.54 -11.18
C ALA A 96 -16.65 51.68 -12.13
N ALA A 97 -17.85 51.59 -12.69
CA ALA A 97 -18.42 52.63 -13.54
C ALA A 97 -18.78 53.89 -12.73
N GLU A 98 -19.41 53.72 -11.57
CA GLU A 98 -19.79 54.81 -10.66
C GLU A 98 -18.57 55.59 -10.15
N LEU A 99 -17.50 54.88 -9.75
CA LEU A 99 -16.22 55.49 -9.37
C LEU A 99 -15.58 56.32 -10.50
N ASN A 100 -15.84 55.94 -11.75
CA ASN A 100 -15.29 56.64 -12.91
C ASN A 100 -16.13 57.88 -13.29
N GLU A 101 -17.42 57.92 -12.95
CA GLU A 101 -18.29 59.10 -13.09
C GLU A 101 -18.03 60.14 -11.98
N GLU A 102 -17.72 59.73 -10.74
CA GLU A 102 -17.38 60.67 -9.66
C GLU A 102 -15.99 61.30 -9.79
N ALA A 103 -15.10 60.70 -10.58
CA ALA A 103 -13.74 61.20 -10.82
C ALA A 103 -13.65 62.23 -11.95
N GLN A 104 -14.78 62.58 -12.61
CA GLN A 104 -14.84 63.47 -13.78
C GLN A 104 -15.65 64.75 -13.48
#